data_AF-A0A7C7HQ92-F1
#
_entry.id   AF-A0A7C7HQ92-F1
#
_cell.length_a   1.000
_cell.length_b   1.000
_cell.length_c   1.000
_cell.angle_alpha   90.00
_cell.angle_beta   90.00
_cell.angle_gamma   90.00
#
_symmetry.space_group_name_H-M   'P 1'
#
loop_
_entity.id
_entity.type
_entity.pdbx_description
1 polymer ?
#
loop_
_entity_poly.entity_id
_entity_poly.type
_entity_poly.pdbx_seq_one_letter_code
_entity_poly.pdbx_strand_id
1 'polypeptide(L)'
;AVPPALVDVLGLGSPDHWRVYVPVLVTSVVAMLPLLLLSMRSGKSYTAFRVALSLMLISAALLAWAAGQGWGLVGGLVIFFTGFNLLEALLPSLVSRVAPSPLKGTALGVYNTCQFAGVFVGGAVGGVIFGHFGPAGVFLLMGTLLALWWIVVLLGDVPELMNSVTVYLEDMPAAQFEDRIAALRQLPGVYDVTVLAGQNMVYLKVSPSSFHNASLADVAGVSVH
;
A
#
# COMPACT_ATOMS: atom_id res chain seq x y z
N ALA A 1 0.51 -20.62 -13.54
CA ALA A 1 1.63 -21.22 -12.78
C ALA A 1 1.16 -22.03 -11.57
N VAL A 2 0.36 -21.46 -10.65
CA VAL A 2 -0.02 -22.13 -9.38
C VAL A 2 -1.01 -23.30 -9.55
N PRO A 3 -2.10 -23.22 -10.32
CA PRO A 3 -3.08 -24.32 -10.41
C PRO A 3 -2.50 -25.63 -10.99
N PRO A 4 -1.66 -25.63 -12.03
CA PRO A 4 -0.96 -26.84 -12.49
C PRO A 4 -0.02 -27.42 -11.43
N ALA A 5 0.75 -26.57 -10.72
CA ALA A 5 1.63 -27.02 -9.65
C ALA A 5 0.87 -27.66 -8.47
N LEU A 6 -0.35 -27.22 -8.17
CA LEU A 6 -1.21 -27.86 -7.16
C LEU A 6 -1.69 -29.25 -7.60
N VAL A 7 -2.02 -29.42 -8.89
CA VAL A 7 -2.41 -30.72 -9.45
C VAL A 7 -1.21 -31.67 -9.45
N ASP A 8 -0.05 -31.20 -9.91
CA ASP A 8 1.15 -32.04 -10.08
C ASP A 8 1.79 -32.45 -8.74
N VAL A 9 1.72 -31.59 -7.71
CA VAL A 9 2.42 -31.81 -6.43
C VAL A 9 1.50 -32.33 -5.32
N LEU A 10 0.23 -31.90 -5.28
CA LEU A 10 -0.72 -32.33 -4.24
C LEU A 10 -1.75 -33.36 -4.75
N GLY A 11 -1.75 -33.69 -6.06
CA GLY A 11 -2.73 -34.60 -6.65
C GLY A 11 -4.17 -34.09 -6.58
N LEU A 12 -4.36 -32.80 -6.30
CA LEU A 12 -5.68 -32.19 -6.15
C LEU A 12 -6.19 -31.76 -7.52
N GLY A 13 -7.27 -32.40 -7.99
CA GLY A 13 -7.99 -31.95 -9.18
C GLY A 13 -8.58 -30.54 -8.98
N SER A 14 -8.90 -29.85 -10.09
CA SER A 14 -9.52 -28.51 -10.08
C SER A 14 -10.67 -28.30 -9.07
N PRO A 15 -11.56 -29.29 -8.80
CA PRO A 15 -12.64 -29.12 -7.82
C PRO A 15 -12.18 -28.98 -6.37
N ASP A 16 -10.98 -29.43 -6.00
CA ASP A 16 -10.49 -29.43 -4.61
C ASP A 16 -9.55 -28.25 -4.32
N HIS A 17 -9.18 -27.44 -5.31
CA HIS A 17 -8.24 -26.33 -5.13
C HIS A 17 -8.70 -25.31 -4.08
N TRP A 18 -10.01 -25.10 -3.93
CA TRP A 18 -10.57 -24.20 -2.92
C TRP A 18 -10.17 -24.59 -1.49
N ARG A 19 -9.96 -25.88 -1.21
CA ARG A 19 -9.53 -26.39 0.10
C ARG A 19 -8.14 -25.91 0.48
N VAL A 20 -7.31 -25.54 -0.49
CA VAL A 20 -5.99 -24.95 -0.26
C VAL A 20 -6.09 -23.42 -0.31
N TYR A 21 -6.72 -22.86 -1.35
CA TYR A 21 -6.80 -21.41 -1.51
C TYR A 21 -7.52 -20.70 -0.36
N VAL A 22 -8.64 -21.25 0.14
CA VAL A 22 -9.41 -20.60 1.21
C VAL A 22 -8.62 -20.52 2.51
N PRO A 23 -8.04 -21.60 3.07
CA PRO A 23 -7.21 -21.51 4.26
C PRO A 23 -5.98 -20.61 4.07
N VAL A 24 -5.35 -20.66 2.89
CA VAL A 24 -4.20 -19.79 2.57
C VAL A 24 -4.60 -18.33 2.60
N LEU A 25 -5.72 -17.96 1.98
CA LEU A 25 -6.24 -16.58 1.95
C LEU A 25 -6.64 -16.10 3.35
N VAL A 26 -7.33 -16.93 4.13
CA VAL A 26 -7.71 -16.56 5.51
C VAL A 26 -6.45 -16.36 6.36
N THR A 27 -5.50 -17.29 6.28
CA THR A 27 -4.25 -17.22 7.04
C THR A 27 -3.43 -16.00 6.65
N SER A 28 -3.35 -15.67 5.36
CA SER A 28 -2.59 -14.52 4.89
C SER A 28 -3.18 -13.18 5.33
N VAL A 29 -4.52 -13.07 5.34
CA VAL A 29 -5.19 -11.89 5.88
C VAL A 29 -4.89 -11.74 7.37
N VAL A 30 -5.03 -12.82 8.15
CA VAL A 30 -4.71 -12.79 9.59
C VAL A 30 -3.25 -12.43 9.83
N ALA A 31 -2.32 -12.95 9.03
CA ALA A 31 -0.88 -12.67 9.13
C ALA A 31 -0.52 -11.22 8.74
N MET A 32 -1.23 -10.65 7.76
CA MET A 32 -1.02 -9.28 7.31
C MET A 32 -1.49 -8.24 8.35
N LEU A 33 -2.61 -8.49 9.05
CA LEU A 33 -3.22 -7.53 9.98
C LEU A 33 -2.24 -6.94 11.01
N PRO A 34 -1.41 -7.72 11.75
CA PRO A 34 -0.47 -7.15 12.71
C PRO A 34 0.57 -6.25 12.04
N LEU A 35 1.04 -6.61 10.83
CA LEU A 35 1.99 -5.81 10.06
C LEU A 35 1.37 -4.48 9.62
N LEU A 36 0.12 -4.51 9.15
CA LEU A 36 -0.63 -3.33 8.74
C LEU A 36 -0.87 -2.39 9.94
N LEU A 37 -1.35 -2.93 11.06
CA LEU A 37 -1.65 -2.14 12.26
C LEU A 37 -0.39 -1.52 12.87
N LEU A 38 0.72 -2.27 12.93
CA LEU A 38 2.01 -1.76 13.41
C LEU A 38 2.53 -0.63 12.50
N SER A 39 2.33 -0.76 11.20
CA SER A 39 2.68 0.26 10.21
C SER A 39 1.93 1.57 10.42
N MET A 40 0.60 1.47 10.60
CA MET A 40 -0.25 2.63 10.85
C MET A 40 0.10 3.31 12.17
N ARG A 41 0.29 2.54 13.25
CA ARG A 41 0.62 3.08 14.58
C ARG A 41 1.97 3.78 14.65
N SER A 42 2.98 3.24 13.96
CA SER A 42 4.33 3.80 13.99
C SER A 42 4.54 4.96 13.02
N GLY A 43 3.56 5.25 12.14
CA GLY A 43 3.72 6.21 11.04
C GLY A 43 4.71 5.74 9.95
N LYS A 44 5.28 4.54 10.09
CA LYS A 44 6.33 4.00 9.21
C LYS A 44 5.74 3.18 8.05
N SER A 45 4.79 3.78 7.32
CA SER A 45 4.13 3.12 6.17
C SER A 45 5.11 2.69 5.08
N TYR A 46 6.15 3.48 4.85
CA TYR A 46 7.20 3.14 3.89
C TYR A 46 8.07 1.94 4.33
N THR A 47 8.31 1.77 5.64
CA THR A 47 9.00 0.58 6.16
C THR A 47 8.17 -0.68 5.96
N ALA A 48 6.86 -0.62 6.21
CA ALA A 48 5.98 -1.76 5.97
C ALA A 48 5.89 -2.12 4.48
N PHE A 49 5.95 -1.13 3.60
CA PHE A 49 6.05 -1.34 2.16
C PHE A 49 7.33 -2.12 1.78
N ARG A 50 8.49 -1.77 2.36
CA ARG A 50 9.73 -2.55 2.19
C ARG A 50 9.61 -3.98 2.71
N VAL A 51 8.98 -4.17 3.88
CA VAL A 51 8.73 -5.51 4.45
C VAL A 51 7.83 -6.33 3.53
N ALA A 52 6.76 -5.73 2.98
CA ALA A 52 5.87 -6.39 2.04
C ALA A 52 6.62 -6.89 0.80
N LEU A 53 7.49 -6.05 0.21
CA LEU A 53 8.34 -6.45 -0.91
C LEU A 53 9.33 -7.57 -0.55
N SER A 54 9.93 -7.52 0.64
CA SER A 54 10.80 -8.60 1.13
C SER A 54 10.05 -9.91 1.30
N LEU A 55 8.81 -9.90 1.83
CA LEU A 55 7.96 -11.09 1.89
C LEU A 55 7.64 -11.62 0.49
N MET A 56 7.33 -10.75 -0.46
CA MET A 56 7.10 -11.12 -1.85
C MET A 56 8.32 -11.80 -2.47
N LEU A 57 9.53 -11.29 -2.24
CA LEU A 57 10.78 -11.90 -2.69
C LEU A 57 11.04 -13.27 -2.08
N ILE A 58 10.87 -13.39 -0.76
CA ILE A 58 10.99 -14.67 -0.05
C ILE A 58 10.00 -15.67 -0.62
N SER A 59 8.76 -15.24 -0.87
CA SER A 59 7.74 -16.11 -1.47
C SER A 59 8.11 -16.55 -2.88
N ALA A 60 8.65 -15.66 -3.72
CA ALA A 60 9.07 -15.99 -5.08
C ALA A 60 10.20 -17.03 -5.08
N ALA A 61 11.21 -16.85 -4.22
CA ALA A 61 12.31 -17.79 -4.07
C ALA A 61 11.81 -19.15 -3.53
N LEU A 62 10.93 -19.14 -2.53
CA LEU A 62 10.37 -20.34 -1.94
C LEU A 62 9.49 -21.10 -2.94
N LEU A 63 8.66 -20.42 -3.73
CA LEU A 63 7.82 -21.04 -4.76
C LEU A 63 8.65 -21.59 -5.93
N ALA A 64 9.74 -20.91 -6.32
CA ALA A 64 10.65 -21.40 -7.34
C ALA A 64 11.40 -22.65 -6.87
N TRP A 65 11.85 -22.69 -5.61
CA TRP A 65 12.56 -23.83 -5.04
C TRP A 65 11.64 -25.00 -4.69
N ALA A 66 10.45 -24.73 -4.14
CA ALA A 66 9.49 -25.73 -3.67
C ALA A 66 8.54 -26.23 -4.77
N ALA A 67 8.85 -25.98 -6.05
CA ALA A 67 8.02 -26.41 -7.19
C ALA A 67 7.76 -27.94 -7.24
N GLY A 68 8.41 -28.75 -6.41
CA GLY A 68 8.16 -30.18 -6.22
C GLY A 68 7.81 -30.64 -4.79
N GLN A 69 7.58 -29.74 -3.82
CA GLN A 69 7.23 -30.09 -2.43
C GLN A 69 5.93 -29.40 -2.00
N GLY A 70 4.89 -30.20 -1.72
CA GLY A 70 3.53 -29.69 -1.47
C GLY A 70 3.43 -28.72 -0.29
N TRP A 71 4.14 -29.00 0.81
CA TRP A 71 4.16 -28.12 1.98
C TRP A 71 4.88 -26.79 1.71
N GLY A 72 5.95 -26.81 0.91
CA GLY A 72 6.66 -25.59 0.52
C GLY A 72 5.84 -24.70 -0.42
N LEU A 73 5.01 -25.31 -1.29
CA LEU A 73 4.05 -24.59 -2.13
C LEU A 73 3.00 -23.85 -1.27
N VAL A 74 2.41 -24.52 -0.28
CA VAL A 74 1.40 -23.90 0.61
C VAL A 74 2.04 -22.77 1.44
N GLY A 75 3.21 -23.01 2.04
CA GLY A 75 3.93 -21.98 2.79
C GLY A 75 4.29 -20.77 1.92
N GLY A 76 4.81 -21.01 0.71
CA GLY A 76 5.10 -19.97 -0.26
C GLY A 76 3.88 -19.15 -0.65
N LEU A 77 2.72 -19.79 -0.85
CA LEU A 77 1.47 -19.10 -1.15
C LEU A 77 0.97 -18.24 0.01
N VAL A 78 1.06 -18.71 1.25
CA VAL A 78 0.69 -17.90 2.43
C VAL A 78 1.56 -16.64 2.50
N ILE A 79 2.88 -16.78 2.35
CA ILE A 79 3.81 -15.64 2.39
C ILE A 79 3.52 -14.68 1.21
N PHE A 80 3.29 -15.21 0.01
CA PHE A 80 2.95 -14.43 -1.17
C PHE A 80 1.69 -13.61 -0.94
N PHE A 81 0.57 -14.23 -0.55
CA PHE A 81 -0.67 -13.50 -0.31
C PHE A 81 -0.55 -12.52 0.86
N THR A 82 0.25 -12.82 1.88
CA THR A 82 0.49 -11.90 3.00
C THR A 82 1.19 -10.64 2.53
N GLY A 83 2.28 -10.81 1.76
CA GLY A 83 3.02 -9.69 1.17
C GLY A 83 2.19 -8.90 0.16
N PHE A 84 1.47 -9.60 -0.73
CA PHE A 84 0.62 -9.01 -1.75
C PHE A 84 -0.53 -8.20 -1.15
N ASN A 85 -1.30 -8.77 -0.23
CA ASN A 85 -2.40 -8.06 0.41
C ASN A 85 -1.88 -6.84 1.19
N LEU A 86 -0.73 -6.97 1.87
CA LEU A 86 -0.11 -5.86 2.58
C LEU A 86 0.28 -4.73 1.62
N LEU A 87 0.86 -5.09 0.48
CA LEU A 87 1.26 -4.17 -0.57
C LEU A 87 0.05 -3.45 -1.18
N GLU A 88 -1.02 -4.20 -1.46
CA GLU A 88 -2.27 -3.68 -2.03
C GLU A 88 -2.99 -2.73 -1.09
N ALA A 89 -2.93 -2.96 0.23
CA ALA A 89 -3.45 -1.99 1.20
C ALA A 89 -2.57 -0.74 1.34
N LEU A 90 -1.25 -0.87 1.21
CA LEU A 90 -0.31 0.24 1.41
C LEU A 90 -0.18 1.16 0.19
N LEU A 91 -0.18 0.61 -1.03
CA LEU A 91 0.07 1.37 -2.26
C LEU A 91 -0.92 2.53 -2.48
N PRO A 92 -2.25 2.35 -2.44
CA PRO A 92 -3.20 3.45 -2.58
C PRO A 92 -3.02 4.51 -1.49
N SER A 93 -2.74 4.07 -0.26
CA SER A 93 -2.47 4.96 0.87
C SER A 93 -1.23 5.83 0.62
N LEU A 94 -0.12 5.23 0.17
CA LEU A 94 1.11 5.97 -0.15
C LEU A 94 0.89 6.95 -1.31
N VAL A 95 0.24 6.52 -2.39
CA VAL A 95 -0.06 7.37 -3.56
C VAL A 95 -0.88 8.60 -3.14
N SER A 96 -1.94 8.40 -2.35
CA SER A 96 -2.79 9.51 -1.88
C SER A 96 -2.10 10.45 -0.90
N ARG A 97 -1.13 9.97 -0.11
CA ARG A 97 -0.36 10.80 0.83
C ARG A 97 0.68 11.66 0.11
N VAL A 98 1.28 11.15 -0.96
CA VAL A 98 2.23 11.91 -1.80
C VAL A 98 1.49 12.90 -2.71
N ALA A 99 0.33 12.54 -3.25
CA ALA A 99 -0.42 13.40 -4.18
C ALA A 99 -0.93 14.72 -3.55
N PRO A 100 -0.82 15.89 -4.23
CA PRO A 100 -1.42 17.15 -3.78
C PRO A 100 -2.93 16.98 -3.49
N SER A 101 -3.47 17.67 -2.48
CA SER A 101 -4.87 17.49 -2.05
C SER A 101 -5.91 17.58 -3.18
N PRO A 102 -5.87 18.59 -4.08
CA PRO A 102 -6.84 18.70 -5.16
C PRO A 102 -6.70 17.60 -6.23
N LEU A 103 -5.55 16.91 -6.30
CA LEU A 103 -5.24 15.91 -7.31
C LEU A 103 -5.24 14.47 -6.77
N LYS A 104 -5.66 14.25 -5.51
CA LYS A 104 -5.72 12.90 -4.89
C LYS A 104 -6.55 11.93 -5.73
N GLY A 105 -7.72 12.35 -6.21
CA GLY A 105 -8.59 11.54 -7.06
C GLY A 105 -7.92 11.16 -8.39
N THR A 106 -7.27 12.12 -9.05
CA THR A 106 -6.52 11.88 -10.29
C THR A 106 -5.35 10.92 -10.08
N ALA A 107 -4.59 11.08 -8.98
CA ALA A 107 -3.49 10.19 -8.65
C ALA A 107 -3.95 8.74 -8.42
N LEU A 108 -5.06 8.55 -7.71
CA LEU A 108 -5.67 7.23 -7.52
C LEU A 108 -6.22 6.67 -8.84
N GLY A 109 -6.76 7.50 -9.73
CA GLY A 109 -7.20 7.10 -11.06
C GLY A 109 -6.05 6.60 -11.93
N VAL A 110 -4.92 7.33 -11.95
CA VAL A 110 -3.68 6.91 -12.64
C VAL A 110 -3.16 5.61 -12.04
N TYR A 111 -3.12 5.49 -10.71
CA TYR A 111 -2.73 4.26 -10.01
C TYR A 111 -3.58 3.05 -10.46
N ASN A 112 -4.91 3.18 -10.44
CA ASN A 112 -5.81 2.09 -10.86
C ASN A 112 -5.60 1.73 -12.34
N THR A 113 -5.38 2.71 -13.20
CA THR A 113 -5.11 2.48 -14.63
C THR A 113 -3.80 1.71 -14.82
N CYS A 114 -2.73 2.11 -14.13
CA CYS A 114 -1.47 1.39 -14.11
C CYS A 114 -1.61 -0.02 -13.53
N GLN A 115 -2.46 -0.21 -12.51
CA GLN A 115 -2.74 -1.52 -11.93
C GLN A 115 -3.39 -2.46 -12.95
N PHE A 116 -4.46 -2.01 -13.64
CA PHE A 116 -5.10 -2.81 -14.68
C PHE A 116 -4.17 -3.10 -15.86
N ALA A 117 -3.39 -2.10 -16.29
CA ALA A 117 -2.36 -2.29 -17.32
C ALA A 117 -1.31 -3.33 -16.89
N GLY A 118 -0.86 -3.27 -15.63
CA GLY A 118 0.07 -4.24 -15.05
C GLY A 118 -0.51 -5.66 -14.99
N VAL A 119 -1.79 -5.81 -14.60
CA VAL A 119 -2.48 -7.12 -14.61
C VAL A 119 -2.56 -7.67 -16.03
N PHE A 120 -2.91 -6.84 -17.02
CA PHE A 120 -2.99 -7.26 -18.42
C PHE A 120 -1.62 -7.68 -18.97
N VAL A 121 -0.61 -6.81 -18.86
CA VAL A 121 0.75 -7.09 -19.36
C VAL A 121 1.36 -8.27 -18.61
N GLY A 122 1.20 -8.32 -17.29
CA GLY A 122 1.68 -9.42 -16.46
C GLY A 122 1.02 -10.76 -16.82
N GLY A 123 -0.29 -10.76 -17.10
CA GLY A 123 -1.01 -11.94 -17.57
C GLY A 123 -0.54 -12.42 -18.95
N ALA A 124 -0.36 -11.50 -19.90
CA ALA A 124 0.10 -11.81 -21.26
C ALA A 124 1.54 -12.34 -21.26
N VAL A 125 2.48 -11.60 -20.66
CA VAL A 125 3.90 -12.00 -20.56
C VAL A 125 4.04 -13.27 -19.73
N GLY A 126 3.35 -13.36 -18.60
CA GLY A 126 3.33 -14.54 -17.75
C GLY A 126 2.81 -15.78 -18.47
N GLY A 127 1.80 -15.64 -19.33
CA GLY A 127 1.28 -16.73 -20.16
C GLY A 127 2.29 -17.22 -21.20
N VAL A 128 2.98 -16.31 -21.89
CA VAL A 128 4.03 -16.65 -22.86
C VAL A 128 5.19 -17.38 -22.17
N ILE A 129 5.67 -16.85 -21.04
CA ILE A 129 6.75 -17.47 -20.27
C ILE A 129 6.32 -18.82 -19.71
N PHE A 130 5.08 -18.95 -19.25
CA PHE A 130 4.53 -20.24 -18.81
C PHE A 130 4.55 -21.27 -19.93
N GLY A 131 4.21 -20.89 -21.16
CA GLY A 131 4.22 -21.78 -22.32
C GLY A 131 5.62 -22.30 -22.69
N HIS A 132 6.66 -21.47 -22.60
CA HIS A 132 8.02 -21.84 -22.99
C HIS A 132 8.88 -22.42 -21.86
N PHE A 133 8.72 -21.90 -20.64
CA PHE A 133 9.59 -22.18 -19.49
C PHE A 133 8.85 -22.81 -18.30
N GLY A 134 7.56 -23.12 -18.46
CA GLY A 134 6.75 -23.76 -17.44
C GLY A 134 6.49 -22.89 -16.19
N PRO A 135 6.00 -23.50 -15.09
CA PRO A 135 5.74 -22.80 -13.84
C PRO A 135 6.98 -22.12 -13.24
N ALA A 136 8.14 -22.78 -13.29
CA ALA A 136 9.38 -22.28 -12.71
C ALA A 136 9.86 -21.00 -13.41
N GLY A 137 9.75 -20.92 -14.73
CA GLY A 137 10.09 -19.71 -15.49
C GLY A 137 9.26 -18.49 -15.08
N VAL A 138 7.98 -18.68 -14.78
CA VAL A 138 7.10 -17.61 -14.30
C VAL A 138 7.53 -17.11 -12.92
N PHE A 139 7.85 -18.03 -11.99
CA PHE A 139 8.33 -17.64 -10.66
C PHE A 139 9.68 -16.92 -10.70
N LEU A 140 10.60 -17.34 -11.58
CA LEU A 140 11.88 -16.67 -11.80
C LEU A 140 11.71 -15.26 -12.37
N LEU A 141 10.84 -15.09 -13.37
CA LEU A 141 10.50 -13.76 -13.90
C LEU A 141 9.92 -12.87 -12.79
N MET A 142 8.95 -13.39 -12.04
CA MET A 142 8.33 -12.66 -10.93
C MET A 142 9.36 -12.23 -9.89
N GLY A 143 10.21 -13.17 -9.45
CA GLY A 143 11.29 -12.89 -8.49
C GLY A 143 12.28 -11.84 -9.01
N THR A 144 12.63 -11.90 -10.29
CA THR A 144 13.53 -10.93 -10.92
C THR A 144 12.93 -9.52 -10.94
N LEU A 145 11.68 -9.39 -11.36
CA LEU A 145 10.98 -8.10 -11.38
C LEU A 145 10.78 -7.53 -9.97
N LEU A 146 10.42 -8.37 -9.00
CA LEU A 146 10.33 -7.99 -7.59
C LEU A 146 11.70 -7.55 -7.04
N ALA A 147 12.79 -8.21 -7.43
CA ALA A 147 14.14 -7.87 -6.96
C ALA A 147 14.58 -6.52 -7.50
N LEU A 148 14.34 -6.27 -8.79
CA LEU A 148 14.58 -4.97 -9.40
C LEU A 148 13.76 -3.87 -8.72
N TRP A 149 12.48 -4.12 -8.46
CA TRP A 149 11.64 -3.15 -7.77
C TRP A 149 12.10 -2.90 -6.33
N TRP A 150 12.47 -3.95 -5.60
CA TRP A 150 12.99 -3.83 -4.24
C TRP A 150 14.30 -3.04 -4.20
N ILE A 151 15.21 -3.26 -5.15
CA ILE A 151 16.43 -2.47 -5.31
C ILE A 151 16.09 -0.98 -5.51
N VAL A 152 15.16 -0.66 -6.42
CA VAL A 152 14.72 0.74 -6.62
C VAL A 152 14.18 1.37 -5.33
N VAL A 153 13.43 0.61 -4.54
CA VAL A 153 12.85 1.08 -3.26
C VAL A 153 13.89 1.22 -2.14
N LEU A 154 14.98 0.46 -2.21
CA LEU A 154 16.09 0.59 -1.27
C LEU A 154 16.98 1.79 -1.59
N LEU A 155 17.25 2.03 -2.88
CA LEU A 155 18.06 3.17 -3.32
C LEU A 155 17.28 4.49 -3.32
N GLY A 156 15.94 4.44 -3.42
CA GLY A 156 15.10 5.62 -3.40
C GLY A 156 14.99 6.25 -2.01
N ASP A 157 14.91 7.58 -1.99
CA ASP A 157 14.62 8.34 -0.78
C ASP A 157 13.23 8.01 -0.25
N VAL A 158 13.10 7.97 1.08
CA VAL A 158 11.81 7.81 1.73
C VAL A 158 11.01 9.09 1.50
N PRO A 159 9.89 9.07 0.77
CA PRO A 159 9.08 10.26 0.55
C PRO A 159 8.52 10.74 1.88
N GLU A 160 8.49 12.06 2.11
CA GLU A 160 7.76 12.58 3.27
C GLU A 160 6.28 12.28 3.10
N LEU A 161 5.78 11.35 3.91
CA LEU A 161 4.39 10.92 3.86
C LEU A 161 3.53 11.87 4.67
N MET A 162 2.89 12.80 3.97
CA MET A 162 2.02 13.78 4.60
C MET A 162 0.84 13.11 5.32
N ASN A 163 0.48 13.66 6.48
CA ASN A 163 -0.73 13.31 7.21
C ASN A 163 -1.83 14.33 6.92
N SER A 164 -3.09 13.92 7.01
CA SER A 164 -4.22 14.85 6.98
C SER A 164 -4.76 14.98 8.40
N VAL A 165 -4.70 16.19 8.94
CA VAL A 165 -5.29 16.56 10.24
C VAL A 165 -6.55 17.35 9.96
N THR A 166 -7.63 17.02 10.65
CA THR A 166 -8.90 17.74 10.52
C THR A 166 -9.00 18.74 11.65
N VAL A 167 -9.25 19.99 11.30
CA VAL A 167 -9.41 21.09 12.25
C VAL A 167 -10.83 21.62 12.11
N TYR A 168 -11.51 21.77 13.24
CA TYR A 168 -12.79 22.47 13.29
C TYR A 168 -12.54 23.92 13.70
N LEU A 169 -13.21 24.83 13.00
CA LEU A 169 -13.25 26.24 13.33
C LEU A 169 -14.54 26.52 14.10
N GLU A 170 -14.45 27.35 15.14
CA GLU A 170 -15.65 27.91 15.77
C GLU A 170 -16.43 28.78 14.78
N ASP A 171 -17.75 28.88 14.96
CA ASP A 171 -18.62 29.75 14.17
C ASP A 171 -18.18 31.21 14.31
N MET A 172 -17.80 31.82 13.19
CA MET A 172 -17.25 33.18 13.16
C MET A 172 -17.70 33.97 11.92
N PRO A 173 -17.65 35.31 11.97
CA PRO A 173 -17.92 36.17 10.83
C PRO A 173 -16.97 35.86 9.65
N ALA A 174 -17.50 35.90 8.41
CA ALA A 174 -16.76 35.56 7.19
C ALA A 174 -15.41 36.30 7.02
N ALA A 175 -15.30 37.53 7.54
CA ALA A 175 -14.06 38.31 7.49
C ALA A 175 -12.93 37.71 8.33
N GLN A 176 -13.23 37.12 9.49
CA GLN A 176 -12.22 36.50 10.37
C GLN A 176 -11.85 35.08 9.92
N PHE A 177 -12.69 34.47 9.07
CA PHE A 177 -12.48 33.13 8.55
C PHE A 177 -11.30 33.06 7.58
N GLU A 178 -11.21 34.02 6.65
CA GLU A 178 -10.08 34.12 5.71
C GLU A 178 -8.75 34.42 6.44
N ASP A 179 -8.77 35.31 7.44
CA ASP A 179 -7.59 35.61 8.26
C ASP A 179 -7.08 34.37 9.01
N ARG A 180 -7.99 33.53 9.53
CA ARG A 180 -7.61 32.26 10.18
C ARG A 180 -7.08 31.23 9.21
N ILE A 181 -7.66 31.10 8.01
CA ILE A 181 -7.11 30.21 6.97
C ILE A 181 -5.70 30.65 6.58
N ALA A 182 -5.48 31.97 6.43
CA ALA A 182 -4.16 32.52 6.15
C ALA A 182 -3.17 32.23 7.28
N ALA A 183 -3.58 32.35 8.55
CA ALA A 183 -2.75 31.99 9.70
C ALA A 183 -2.42 30.48 9.74
N LEU A 184 -3.39 29.60 9.47
CA LEU A 184 -3.17 28.16 9.40
C LEU A 184 -2.18 27.76 8.29
N ARG A 185 -2.19 28.46 7.15
CA ARG A 185 -1.22 28.26 6.05
C ARG A 185 0.21 28.66 6.42
N GLN A 186 0.38 29.55 7.40
CA GLN A 186 1.71 30.00 7.85
C GLN A 186 2.30 29.09 8.94
N LEU A 187 1.54 28.12 9.45
CA LEU A 187 2.05 27.22 10.47
C LEU A 187 3.17 26.33 9.90
N PRO A 188 4.27 26.14 10.65
CA PRO A 188 5.38 25.31 10.22
C PRO A 188 4.91 23.87 10.01
N GLY A 189 5.22 23.34 8.82
CA GLY A 189 4.85 21.98 8.42
C GLY A 189 3.45 21.84 7.80
N VAL A 190 2.68 22.92 7.64
CA VAL A 190 1.43 22.91 6.86
C VAL A 190 1.76 23.08 5.37
N TYR A 191 1.46 22.06 4.58
CA TYR A 191 1.68 22.04 3.14
C TYR A 191 0.45 22.49 2.36
N ASP A 192 -0.75 22.18 2.87
CA ASP A 192 -1.99 22.52 2.18
C ASP A 192 -3.14 22.67 3.19
N VAL A 193 -4.06 23.57 2.89
CA VAL A 193 -5.23 23.91 3.71
C VAL A 193 -6.46 23.86 2.82
N THR A 194 -7.23 22.78 2.96
CA THR A 194 -8.47 22.57 2.20
C THR A 194 -9.66 22.86 3.10
N VAL A 195 -10.47 23.85 2.74
CA VAL A 195 -11.69 24.22 3.46
C VAL A 195 -12.86 23.44 2.87
N LEU A 196 -13.67 22.77 3.72
CA LEU A 196 -14.95 22.26 3.29
C LEU A 196 -16.03 23.33 3.45
N ALA A 197 -16.58 23.77 2.32
CA ALA A 197 -17.70 24.68 2.28
C ALA A 197 -18.90 24.10 3.06
N GLY A 198 -19.39 24.83 4.05
CA GLY A 198 -20.61 24.49 4.80
C GLY A 198 -20.44 23.64 6.06
N GLN A 199 -19.21 23.30 6.49
CA GLN A 199 -19.01 22.48 7.71
C GLN A 199 -18.12 23.09 8.79
N ASN A 200 -17.64 24.34 8.67
CA ASN A 200 -16.61 24.92 9.56
C ASN A 200 -15.42 23.98 9.79
N MET A 201 -15.10 23.16 8.80
CA MET A 201 -14.04 22.15 8.85
C MET A 201 -12.96 22.46 7.84
N VAL A 202 -11.72 22.30 8.28
CA VAL A 202 -10.51 22.54 7.51
C VAL A 202 -9.62 21.30 7.59
N TYR A 203 -9.31 20.70 6.44
CA TYR A 203 -8.30 19.66 6.35
C TYR A 203 -6.93 20.30 6.14
N LEU A 204 -6.05 20.11 7.11
CA LEU A 204 -4.64 20.47 7.04
C LEU A 204 -3.86 19.27 6.53
N LYS A 205 -3.14 19.44 5.43
CA LYS A 205 -2.13 18.46 4.99
C LYS A 205 -0.80 18.87 5.62
N VAL A 206 -0.30 18.04 6.53
CA VAL A 206 0.83 18.38 7.39
C VAL A 206 1.97 17.38 7.25
N SER A 207 3.20 17.89 7.30
CA SER A 207 4.39 17.05 7.37
C SER A 207 4.59 16.54 8.81
N PRO A 208 4.66 15.22 9.03
CA PRO A 208 4.84 14.67 10.38
C PRO A 208 6.15 15.06 11.06
N SER A 209 7.16 15.50 10.29
CA SER A 209 8.50 15.86 10.80
C SER A 209 8.57 17.29 11.35
N SER A 210 7.68 18.18 10.89
CA SER A 210 7.75 19.62 11.19
C SER A 210 6.49 20.16 11.87
N PHE A 211 5.34 19.49 11.70
CA PHE A 211 4.09 19.91 12.30
C PHE A 211 3.89 19.32 13.69
N HIS A 212 3.79 20.18 14.69
CA HIS A 212 3.45 19.80 16.07
C HIS A 212 2.03 20.27 16.38
N ASN A 213 1.19 19.41 16.97
CA ASN A 213 -0.19 19.77 17.35
C ASN A 213 -0.24 20.97 18.32
N ALA A 214 0.83 21.21 19.10
CA ALA A 214 0.95 22.39 19.96
C ALA A 214 0.90 23.70 19.16
N SER A 215 1.38 23.71 17.92
CA SER A 215 1.34 24.89 17.03
C SER A 215 -0.07 25.31 16.64
N LEU A 216 -1.07 24.42 16.80
CA LEU A 216 -2.48 24.76 16.60
C LEU A 216 -3.08 25.50 17.81
N ALA A 217 -2.50 25.38 19.00
CA ALA A 217 -2.97 26.09 20.20
C ALA A 217 -2.69 27.59 20.14
N ASP A 218 -1.70 28.00 19.33
CA ASP A 218 -1.38 29.41 19.07
C ASP A 218 -2.41 30.09 18.15
N VAL A 219 -3.25 29.30 17.47
CA VAL A 219 -4.37 29.80 16.68
C VAL A 219 -5.64 29.71 17.53
N ALA A 220 -6.12 30.86 18.01
CA ALA A 220 -7.33 30.94 18.83
C ALA A 220 -8.51 30.21 18.17
N GLY A 221 -9.37 29.55 18.96
CA GLY A 221 -10.64 28.94 18.52
C GLY A 221 -10.51 27.75 17.54
N VAL A 222 -9.43 26.98 17.66
CA VAL A 222 -9.15 25.76 16.88
C VAL A 222 -9.18 24.55 17.82
N SER A 223 -10.03 23.56 17.52
CA SER A 223 -10.06 22.27 18.23
C SER A 223 -9.63 21.12 17.31
N VAL A 224 -8.77 20.23 17.82
CA VAL A 224 -8.17 19.10 17.08
C VAL A 224 -8.79 17.78 17.52
N HIS A 225 -9.15 16.93 16.55
CA HIS A 225 -9.53 15.52 16.78
C HIS A 225 -8.75 14.59 15.87
#